data_AF-A0A7S3V845-F1
#
_entry.id   AF-A0A7S3V845-F1
#
_cell.length_a   1.000
_cell.length_b   1.000
_cell.length_c   1.000
_cell.angle_alpha   90.00
_cell.angle_beta   90.00
_cell.angle_gamma   90.00
#
_symmetry.space_group_name_H-M   'P 1'
#
loop_
_entity.id
_entity.type
_entity.pdbx_description
1 polymer ?
#
loop_
_entity_poly.entity_id
_entity_poly.type
_entity_poly.pdbx_seq_one_letter_code
_entity_poly.pdbx_strand_id
1 'polypeptide(L)'
;MSKITSTAGARSLSQLAAPLSGMIGRNFLSIDELSNEELRGLLDLSKQYKATYGKGSAIDPLEAPKPFTGKSVAMIFQKRSTRTRVSTETGCYLLGGHGLFLGPSDVQLGVNESMRDTACVLSGFNDIVLARVHGHSDIEELSEHATVPVINALSDKHHPLQTLADLMALEDHFGEMRGKTLAWVGDGNK
;
A
#
# COMPACT_ATOMS: atom_id res chain seq x y z
N MET A 1 1.29 27.88 35.85
CA MET A 1 0.20 27.06 35.27
C MET A 1 0.82 25.99 34.40
N SER A 2 0.80 24.76 34.91
CA SER A 2 1.37 23.55 34.30
C SER A 2 0.62 23.20 33.01
N LYS A 3 1.33 23.08 31.87
CA LYS A 3 0.83 22.37 30.70
C LYS A 3 1.26 20.92 30.83
N ILE A 4 0.27 20.07 31.04
CA ILE A 4 0.37 18.61 31.02
C ILE A 4 0.78 18.19 29.60
N THR A 5 2.06 17.92 29.40
CA THR A 5 2.51 17.09 28.28
C THR A 5 2.10 15.65 28.58
N SER A 6 0.96 15.24 28.03
CA SER A 6 0.62 13.83 27.89
C SER A 6 1.53 13.23 26.82
N THR A 7 2.67 12.69 27.23
CA THR A 7 3.43 11.74 26.43
C THR A 7 2.70 10.40 26.51
N ALA A 8 1.71 10.21 25.64
CA ALA A 8 1.30 8.85 25.29
C ALA A 8 2.55 8.13 24.77
N GLY A 9 3.00 7.10 25.49
CA GLY A 9 4.23 6.37 25.15
C GLY A 9 4.18 5.91 23.70
N ALA A 10 5.22 6.23 22.93
CA ALA A 10 5.32 5.80 21.54
C ALA A 10 5.22 4.26 21.48
N ARG A 11 4.21 3.73 20.78
CA ARG A 11 4.05 2.29 20.59
C ARG A 11 5.22 1.76 19.77
N SER A 12 5.77 0.60 20.15
CA SER A 12 6.81 -0.07 19.37
C SER A 12 6.24 -0.55 18.02
N LEU A 13 7.11 -0.77 17.03
CA LEU A 13 6.70 -1.36 15.74
C LEU A 13 6.00 -2.72 15.93
N SER A 14 6.46 -3.54 16.88
CA SER A 14 5.81 -4.82 17.20
C SER A 14 4.40 -4.65 17.77
N GLN A 15 4.17 -3.61 18.58
CA GLN A 15 2.84 -3.29 19.11
C GLN A 15 1.90 -2.75 18.02
N LEU A 16 2.44 -1.95 17.09
CA LEU A 16 1.68 -1.43 15.94
C LEU A 16 1.36 -2.52 14.91
N ALA A 17 2.24 -3.53 14.77
CA ALA A 17 2.06 -4.63 13.83
C ALA A 17 1.16 -5.76 14.37
N ALA A 18 0.92 -5.85 15.68
CA ALA A 18 0.14 -6.94 16.26
C ALA A 18 -1.28 -7.08 15.65
N PRO A 19 -2.05 -6.00 15.42
CA PRO A 19 -3.35 -6.08 14.74
C PRO A 19 -3.25 -6.53 13.28
N LEU A 20 -2.06 -6.47 12.67
CA LEU A 20 -1.80 -6.77 11.26
C LEU A 20 -1.28 -8.19 11.04
N SER A 21 -1.13 -9.00 12.09
CA SER A 21 -0.60 -10.36 11.99
C SER A 21 -1.41 -11.25 11.03
N GLY A 22 -2.73 -11.08 10.99
CA GLY A 22 -3.63 -11.77 10.05
C GLY A 22 -3.52 -11.33 8.59
N MET A 23 -2.72 -10.30 8.29
CA MET A 23 -2.49 -9.81 6.93
C MET A 23 -1.23 -10.39 6.28
N ILE A 24 -0.40 -11.13 7.02
CA ILE A 24 0.83 -11.72 6.47
C ILE A 24 0.49 -12.70 5.35
N GLY A 25 1.03 -12.45 4.16
CA GLY A 25 0.77 -13.28 2.97
C GLY A 25 -0.58 -13.01 2.30
N ARG A 26 -1.40 -12.08 2.82
CA ARG A 26 -2.74 -11.80 2.31
C ARG A 26 -2.68 -10.83 1.12
N ASN A 27 -3.56 -11.04 0.16
CA ASN A 27 -3.86 -10.05 -0.88
C ASN A 27 -4.54 -8.82 -0.26
N PHE A 28 -4.47 -7.69 -0.95
CA PHE A 28 -5.16 -6.46 -0.58
C PHE A 28 -5.82 -5.85 -1.81
N LEU A 29 -7.09 -6.21 -2.06
CA LEU A 29 -7.80 -5.83 -3.29
C LEU A 29 -8.80 -4.69 -3.08
N SER A 30 -9.43 -4.63 -1.89
CA SER A 30 -10.32 -3.57 -1.46
C SER A 30 -10.07 -3.14 -0.01
N ILE A 31 -10.46 -1.91 0.33
CA ILE A 31 -10.49 -1.42 1.72
C ILE A 31 -11.50 -2.20 2.57
N ASP A 32 -12.55 -2.74 1.93
CA ASP A 32 -13.65 -3.45 2.60
C ASP A 32 -13.21 -4.80 3.18
N GLU A 33 -12.03 -5.30 2.79
CA GLU A 33 -11.42 -6.53 3.31
C GLU A 33 -10.77 -6.34 4.69
N LEU A 34 -10.62 -5.08 5.14
CA LEU A 34 -9.96 -4.78 6.41
C LEU A 34 -10.95 -4.76 7.56
N SER A 35 -10.60 -5.40 8.66
CA SER A 35 -11.27 -5.13 9.93
C SER A 35 -11.00 -3.69 10.39
N ASN A 36 -11.81 -3.16 11.30
CA ASN A 36 -11.56 -1.84 11.89
C ASN A 36 -10.20 -1.79 12.62
N GLU A 37 -9.79 -2.89 13.25
CA GLU A 37 -8.51 -3.05 13.93
C GLU A 37 -7.34 -3.07 12.93
N GLU A 38 -7.49 -3.78 11.82
CA GLU A 38 -6.49 -3.82 10.74
C GLU A 38 -6.35 -2.45 10.08
N LEU A 39 -7.46 -1.77 9.76
CA LEU A 39 -7.45 -0.42 9.21
C LEU A 39 -6.74 0.56 10.15
N ARG A 40 -7.07 0.53 11.44
CA ARG A 40 -6.41 1.36 12.45
C ARG A 40 -4.92 1.04 12.55
N GLY A 41 -4.57 -0.25 12.57
CA GLY A 41 -3.17 -0.70 12.60
C GLY A 41 -2.36 -0.22 11.39
N LEU A 42 -2.92 -0.30 10.19
CA LEU A 42 -2.28 0.19 8.96
C LEU A 42 -2.06 1.69 9.00
N LEU A 43 -3.06 2.47 9.44
CA LEU A 43 -2.93 3.92 9.55
C LEU A 43 -1.88 4.33 10.62
N ASP A 44 -1.84 3.65 11.75
CA ASP A 44 -0.84 3.90 12.80
C ASP A 44 0.57 3.53 12.32
N LEU A 45 0.72 2.38 11.65
CA LEU A 45 1.99 1.96 11.06
C LEU A 45 2.44 2.94 9.97
N SER A 46 1.53 3.42 9.14
CA SER A 46 1.80 4.41 8.09
C SER A 46 2.31 5.74 8.67
N LYS A 47 1.72 6.20 9.79
CA LYS A 47 2.22 7.38 10.52
C LYS A 47 3.62 7.17 11.06
N GLN A 48 3.91 6.00 11.63
CA GLN A 48 5.24 5.67 12.12
C GLN A 48 6.26 5.62 10.97
N TYR A 49 5.89 5.04 9.83
CA TYR A 49 6.75 4.99 8.63
C TYR A 49 6.97 6.39 8.06
N LYS A 50 5.94 7.25 8.02
CA LYS A 50 6.10 8.66 7.63
C LYS A 50 7.05 9.40 8.57
N ALA A 51 6.97 9.17 9.88
CA ALA A 51 7.89 9.78 10.85
C ALA A 51 9.34 9.27 10.70
N THR A 52 9.51 8.02 10.26
CA THR A 52 10.82 7.35 10.16
C THR A 52 11.53 7.60 8.82
N TYR A 53 10.80 7.52 7.71
CA TYR A 53 11.35 7.60 6.35
C TYR A 53 10.91 8.84 5.57
N GLY A 54 9.93 9.59 6.09
CA GLY A 54 9.40 10.78 5.43
C GLY A 54 10.33 11.98 5.53
N LYS A 55 9.97 13.04 4.79
CA LYS A 55 10.68 14.32 4.86
C LYS A 55 10.58 14.90 6.27
N GLY A 56 11.71 15.33 6.83
CA GLY A 56 11.79 15.83 8.20
C GLY A 56 11.90 14.74 9.26
N SER A 57 12.23 13.50 8.87
CA SER A 57 12.60 12.46 9.82
C SER A 57 13.76 12.90 10.73
N ALA A 58 13.71 12.47 11.99
CA ALA A 58 14.77 12.72 12.96
C ALA A 58 16.02 11.86 12.71
N ILE A 59 15.90 10.81 11.90
CA ILE A 59 17.00 9.95 11.48
C ILE A 59 17.16 10.02 9.96
N ASP A 60 18.38 9.78 9.47
CA ASP A 60 18.59 9.59 8.04
C ASP A 60 17.80 8.36 7.57
N PRO A 61 16.88 8.49 6.59
CA PRO A 61 16.15 7.34 6.05
C PRO A 61 17.06 6.23 5.50
N LEU A 62 18.33 6.51 5.17
CA LEU A 62 19.31 5.51 4.76
C LEU A 62 19.82 4.65 5.93
N GLU A 63 19.84 5.20 7.14
CA GLU A 63 20.24 4.52 8.38
C GLU A 63 19.05 3.88 9.11
N ALA A 64 17.82 4.18 8.67
CA ALA A 64 16.61 3.56 9.19
C ALA A 64 16.56 2.04 8.87
N PRO A 65 15.82 1.23 9.66
CA PRO A 65 15.66 -0.20 9.39
C PRO A 65 15.22 -0.50 7.95
N LYS A 66 15.73 -1.59 7.37
CA LYS A 66 15.45 -1.96 5.96
C LYS A 66 14.73 -3.31 5.89
N PRO A 67 13.44 -3.39 6.27
CA PRO A 67 12.72 -4.65 6.36
C PRO A 67 12.52 -5.35 4.99
N PHE A 68 12.66 -4.62 3.88
CA PHE A 68 12.54 -5.13 2.52
C PHE A 68 13.91 -5.41 1.88
N THR A 69 15.00 -5.48 2.66
CA THR A 69 16.32 -5.82 2.13
C THR A 69 16.29 -7.14 1.37
N GLY A 70 16.68 -7.11 0.09
CA GLY A 70 16.67 -8.28 -0.79
C GLY A 70 15.28 -8.68 -1.29
N LYS A 71 14.25 -7.87 -1.04
CA LYS A 71 12.88 -8.09 -1.51
C LYS A 71 12.60 -7.33 -2.79
N SER A 72 11.70 -7.84 -3.59
CA SER A 72 11.28 -7.22 -4.85
C SER A 72 9.77 -7.11 -5.01
N VAL A 73 9.34 -6.05 -5.70
CA VAL A 73 7.93 -5.76 -5.99
C VAL A 73 7.76 -5.62 -7.50
N ALA A 74 7.06 -6.55 -8.14
CA ALA A 74 6.65 -6.40 -9.53
C ALA A 74 5.45 -5.45 -9.59
N MET A 75 5.55 -4.40 -10.41
CA MET A 75 4.52 -3.36 -10.50
C MET A 75 3.92 -3.29 -11.90
N ILE A 76 2.77 -3.95 -12.09
CA ILE A 76 2.02 -3.95 -13.36
C ILE A 76 1.20 -2.67 -13.49
N PHE A 77 1.30 -2.00 -14.63
CA PHE A 77 0.48 -0.83 -14.96
C PHE A 77 -0.14 -0.96 -16.35
N GLN A 78 -1.41 -1.35 -16.44
CA GLN A 78 -2.18 -1.27 -17.70
C GLN A 78 -2.55 0.18 -18.04
N LYS A 79 -2.73 1.04 -17.02
CA LYS A 79 -2.88 2.50 -17.17
C LYS A 79 -1.72 3.20 -16.44
N ARG A 80 -0.99 4.07 -17.14
CA ARG A 80 0.10 4.84 -16.53
C ARG A 80 -0.39 5.70 -15.36
N SER A 81 0.38 5.74 -14.27
CA SER A 81 0.15 6.63 -13.13
C SER A 81 1.46 7.01 -12.48
N THR A 82 1.88 8.27 -12.69
CA THR A 82 3.12 8.81 -12.13
C THR A 82 3.08 8.78 -10.60
N ARG A 83 1.96 9.17 -9.98
CA ARG A 83 1.84 9.25 -8.52
C ARG A 83 2.02 7.89 -7.86
N THR A 84 1.25 6.91 -8.31
CA THR A 84 1.29 5.53 -7.79
C THR A 84 2.66 4.91 -8.01
N ARG A 85 3.25 5.08 -9.20
CA ARG A 85 4.60 4.57 -9.48
C ARG A 85 5.62 5.18 -8.52
N VAL A 86 5.71 6.51 -8.48
CA VAL A 86 6.72 7.21 -7.68
C VAL A 86 6.56 6.89 -6.19
N SER A 87 5.33 6.86 -5.66
CA SER A 87 5.09 6.54 -4.25
C SER A 87 5.53 5.12 -3.90
N THR A 88 5.16 4.14 -4.72
CA THR A 88 5.48 2.72 -4.46
C THR A 88 6.97 2.45 -4.63
N GLU A 89 7.57 2.93 -5.72
CA GLU A 89 8.99 2.73 -6.02
C GLU A 89 9.88 3.38 -4.96
N THR A 90 9.54 4.62 -4.53
CA THR A 90 10.24 5.31 -3.44
C THR A 90 10.06 4.59 -2.11
N GLY A 91 8.83 4.18 -1.78
CA GLY A 91 8.55 3.44 -0.54
C GLY A 91 9.31 2.12 -0.47
N CYS A 92 9.30 1.35 -1.55
CA CYS A 92 10.05 0.10 -1.66
C CYS A 92 11.56 0.32 -1.46
N TYR A 93 12.14 1.31 -2.16
CA TYR A 93 13.54 1.67 -2.03
C TYR A 93 13.91 2.09 -0.60
N LEU A 94 13.10 2.93 0.04
CA LEU A 94 13.35 3.38 1.41
C LEU A 94 13.33 2.23 2.42
N LEU A 95 12.57 1.16 2.15
CA LEU A 95 12.55 -0.05 2.96
C LEU A 95 13.65 -1.06 2.60
N GLY A 96 14.48 -0.77 1.60
CA GLY A 96 15.59 -1.61 1.15
C GLY A 96 15.25 -2.61 0.03
N GLY A 97 14.04 -2.50 -0.53
CA GLY A 97 13.59 -3.37 -1.63
C GLY A 97 13.82 -2.76 -3.02
N HIS A 98 13.46 -3.54 -4.03
CA HIS A 98 13.53 -3.15 -5.43
C HIS A 98 12.16 -3.20 -6.11
N GLY A 99 11.72 -2.08 -6.70
CA GLY A 99 10.49 -2.01 -7.49
C GLY A 99 10.78 -2.21 -8.98
N LEU A 100 10.11 -3.17 -9.62
CA LEU A 100 10.18 -3.41 -11.06
C LEU A 100 8.95 -2.83 -11.73
N PHE A 101 9.12 -1.72 -12.47
CA PHE A 101 8.03 -1.12 -13.21
C PHE A 101 7.79 -1.88 -14.53
N LEU A 102 6.57 -2.38 -14.70
CA LEU A 102 6.13 -3.10 -15.88
C LEU A 102 4.93 -2.35 -16.49
N GLY A 103 5.21 -1.49 -17.47
CA GLY A 103 4.22 -0.63 -18.12
C GLY A 103 3.42 -1.34 -19.22
N PRO A 104 2.50 -0.62 -19.88
CA PRO A 104 1.64 -1.19 -20.93
C PRO A 104 2.39 -1.73 -22.14
N SER A 105 3.63 -1.27 -22.36
CA SER A 105 4.51 -1.71 -23.44
C SER A 105 5.45 -2.84 -23.03
N ASP A 106 5.59 -3.08 -21.72
CA ASP A 106 6.49 -4.08 -21.15
C ASP A 106 5.73 -5.38 -20.83
N VAL A 107 4.44 -5.25 -20.52
CA VAL A 107 3.55 -6.36 -20.12
C VAL A 107 2.55 -6.67 -21.23
N GLN A 108 2.46 -7.93 -21.63
CA GLN A 108 1.56 -8.40 -22.69
C GLN A 108 0.36 -9.19 -22.14
N LEU A 109 -0.15 -8.75 -20.99
CA LEU A 109 -1.30 -9.34 -20.31
C LEU A 109 -2.51 -9.44 -21.24
N GLY A 110 -2.96 -10.66 -21.50
CA GLY A 110 -4.13 -10.94 -22.34
C GLY A 110 -3.89 -10.81 -23.85
N VAL A 111 -2.65 -10.53 -24.28
CA VAL A 111 -2.27 -10.47 -25.71
C VAL A 111 -1.45 -11.70 -26.10
N ASN A 112 -0.30 -11.90 -25.45
CA ASN A 112 0.61 -13.01 -25.75
C ASN A 112 0.80 -13.96 -24.56
N GLU A 113 0.38 -13.56 -23.36
CA GLU A 113 0.40 -14.39 -22.15
C GLU A 113 -0.94 -14.29 -21.41
N SER A 114 -1.38 -15.40 -20.83
CA SER A 114 -2.55 -15.40 -19.94
C SER A 114 -2.23 -14.72 -18.60
N MET A 115 -3.24 -14.17 -17.94
CA MET A 115 -3.07 -13.59 -16.59
C MET A 115 -2.48 -14.62 -15.62
N ARG A 116 -2.94 -15.87 -15.71
CA ARG A 116 -2.41 -17.01 -14.95
C ARG A 116 -0.89 -17.21 -15.13
N ASP A 117 -0.44 -17.28 -16.38
CA ASP A 117 0.98 -17.54 -16.67
C ASP A 117 1.85 -16.38 -16.17
N THR A 118 1.41 -15.14 -16.42
CA THR A 118 2.08 -13.96 -15.89
C THR A 118 2.10 -13.97 -14.36
N ALA A 119 0.99 -14.32 -13.68
CA ALA A 119 0.92 -14.40 -12.23
C ALA A 119 1.94 -15.42 -11.66
N CYS A 120 2.02 -16.60 -12.26
CA CYS A 120 2.95 -17.65 -11.88
C CYS A 120 4.41 -17.22 -12.06
N VAL A 121 4.74 -16.62 -13.20
CA VAL A 121 6.10 -16.12 -13.49
C VAL A 121 6.49 -15.03 -12.50
N LEU A 122 5.63 -14.03 -12.31
CA LEU A 122 5.93 -12.93 -11.38
C LEU A 122 6.11 -13.43 -9.94
N SER A 123 5.28 -14.38 -9.50
CA SER A 123 5.38 -14.96 -8.15
C SER A 123 6.66 -15.77 -7.94
N GLY A 124 7.22 -16.36 -9.00
CA GLY A 124 8.47 -17.13 -8.92
C GLY A 124 9.72 -16.25 -8.75
N PHE A 125 9.64 -14.97 -9.11
CA PHE A 125 10.78 -14.05 -9.09
C PHE A 125 10.64 -12.90 -8.09
N ASN A 126 9.42 -12.59 -7.63
CA ASN A 126 9.14 -11.40 -6.83
C ASN A 126 8.43 -11.76 -5.52
N ASP A 127 8.60 -10.93 -4.49
CA ASP A 127 7.98 -11.15 -3.18
C ASP A 127 6.57 -10.53 -3.08
N ILE A 128 6.25 -9.56 -3.94
CA ILE A 128 4.96 -8.85 -3.98
C ILE A 128 4.63 -8.53 -5.44
N VAL A 129 3.34 -8.62 -5.80
CA VAL A 129 2.83 -8.07 -7.05
C VAL A 129 1.90 -6.90 -6.72
N LEU A 130 2.21 -5.73 -7.26
CA LEU A 130 1.33 -4.56 -7.22
C LEU A 130 0.79 -4.34 -8.62
N ALA A 131 -0.52 -4.17 -8.76
CA ALA A 131 -1.13 -4.05 -10.07
C ALA A 131 -2.18 -2.93 -10.15
N ARG A 132 -2.06 -2.12 -11.20
CA ARG A 132 -3.04 -1.14 -11.64
C ARG A 132 -3.67 -1.62 -12.94
N VAL A 133 -4.91 -2.07 -12.85
CA VAL A 133 -5.62 -2.78 -13.91
C VAL A 133 -6.81 -1.97 -14.44
N HIS A 134 -7.40 -2.42 -15.54
CA HIS A 134 -8.62 -1.86 -16.09
C HIS A 134 -9.84 -2.34 -15.29
N GLY A 135 -10.06 -3.66 -15.19
CA GLY A 135 -11.20 -4.25 -14.51
C GLY A 135 -10.81 -4.86 -13.16
N HIS A 136 -11.71 -4.84 -12.18
CA HIS A 136 -11.50 -5.53 -10.91
C HIS A 136 -11.35 -7.06 -11.08
N SER A 137 -12.00 -7.64 -12.11
CA SER A 137 -11.81 -9.05 -12.46
C SER A 137 -10.36 -9.41 -12.76
N ASP A 138 -9.60 -8.48 -13.35
CA ASP A 138 -8.19 -8.71 -13.72
C ASP A 138 -7.32 -8.84 -12.46
N ILE A 139 -7.61 -8.06 -11.41
CA ILE A 139 -6.87 -8.16 -10.13
C ILE A 139 -7.31 -9.39 -9.34
N GLU A 140 -8.59 -9.77 -9.41
CA GLU A 140 -9.11 -11.00 -8.81
C GLU A 140 -8.43 -12.23 -9.43
N GLU A 141 -8.40 -12.35 -10.77
CA GLU A 141 -7.73 -13.45 -11.49
C GLU A 141 -6.22 -13.49 -11.22
N LEU A 142 -5.56 -12.32 -11.22
CA LEU A 142 -4.14 -12.23 -10.85
C LEU A 142 -3.90 -12.77 -9.43
N SER A 143 -4.79 -12.44 -8.49
CA SER A 143 -4.69 -12.85 -7.08
C SER A 143 -5.00 -14.33 -6.84
N GLU A 144 -5.82 -14.94 -7.71
CA GLU A 144 -6.14 -16.37 -7.66
C GLU A 144 -4.93 -17.23 -8.06
N HIS A 145 -4.12 -16.73 -9.00
CA HIS A 145 -3.00 -17.48 -9.58
C HIS A 145 -1.63 -17.11 -9.00
N ALA A 146 -1.50 -15.96 -8.34
CA ALA A 146 -0.27 -15.57 -7.69
C ALA A 146 -0.04 -16.36 -6.39
N THR A 147 1.21 -16.72 -6.11
CA THR A 147 1.61 -17.36 -4.85
C THR A 147 2.25 -16.37 -3.87
N VAL A 148 2.22 -15.09 -4.21
CA VAL A 148 2.71 -13.96 -3.39
C VAL A 148 1.63 -12.89 -3.28
N PRO A 149 1.68 -12.02 -2.25
CA PRO A 149 0.66 -10.99 -2.06
C PRO A 149 0.45 -10.11 -3.28
N VAL A 150 -0.82 -10.00 -3.69
CA VAL A 150 -1.28 -9.07 -4.73
C VAL A 150 -1.89 -7.83 -4.09
N ILE A 151 -1.39 -6.66 -4.47
CA ILE A 151 -1.87 -5.36 -3.99
C ILE A 151 -2.55 -4.61 -5.14
N ASN A 152 -3.84 -4.31 -4.98
CA ASN A 152 -4.59 -3.48 -5.92
C ASN A 152 -4.16 -2.01 -5.77
N ALA A 153 -3.46 -1.51 -6.78
CA ALA A 153 -3.08 -0.11 -6.84
C ALA A 153 -4.20 0.80 -7.37
N LEU A 154 -5.01 0.29 -8.29
CA LEU A 154 -6.27 0.86 -8.79
C LEU A 154 -6.93 -0.15 -9.74
N SER A 155 -8.23 -0.36 -9.58
CA SER A 155 -9.14 -0.97 -10.56
C SER A 155 -10.32 -0.03 -10.83
N ASP A 156 -11.23 -0.41 -11.73
CA ASP A 156 -12.47 0.33 -11.98
C ASP A 156 -13.40 0.41 -10.76
N LYS A 157 -13.31 -0.53 -9.81
CA LYS A 157 -14.13 -0.55 -8.59
C LYS A 157 -13.46 0.06 -7.37
N HIS A 158 -12.15 -0.15 -7.20
CA HIS A 158 -11.47 0.15 -5.93
C HIS A 158 -10.12 0.83 -6.12
N HIS A 159 -9.87 1.85 -5.30
CA HIS A 159 -8.58 2.52 -5.16
C HIS A 159 -8.08 2.50 -3.70
N PRO A 160 -7.83 1.31 -3.11
CA PRO A 160 -7.64 1.18 -1.65
C PRO A 160 -6.43 1.93 -1.11
N LEU A 161 -5.35 2.03 -1.90
CA LEU A 161 -4.16 2.80 -1.51
C LEU A 161 -4.45 4.31 -1.39
N GLN A 162 -5.31 4.86 -2.26
CA GLN A 162 -5.70 6.27 -2.17
C GLN A 162 -6.61 6.50 -0.96
N THR A 163 -7.56 5.59 -0.71
CA THR A 163 -8.41 5.64 0.49
C THR A 163 -7.59 5.70 1.77
N LEU A 164 -6.56 4.84 1.91
CA LEU A 164 -5.66 4.87 3.06
C LEU A 164 -4.89 6.19 3.18
N ALA A 165 -4.37 6.70 2.06
CA ALA A 165 -3.65 7.98 2.02
C ALA A 165 -4.54 9.16 2.41
N ASP A 166 -5.80 9.18 1.96
CA ASP A 166 -6.77 10.22 2.27
C ASP A 166 -7.18 10.18 3.74
N LEU A 167 -7.46 8.99 4.29
CA LEU A 167 -7.76 8.81 5.71
C LEU A 167 -6.61 9.28 6.60
N MET A 168 -5.37 8.92 6.23
CA MET A 168 -4.18 9.38 6.94
C MET A 168 -4.03 10.90 6.87
N ALA A 169 -4.22 11.49 5.69
CA ALA A 169 -4.13 12.94 5.51
C ALA A 169 -5.22 13.68 6.31
N LEU A 170 -6.45 13.17 6.34
CA LEU A 170 -7.52 13.72 7.14
C LEU A 170 -7.21 13.70 8.64
N GLU A 171 -6.64 12.59 9.14
CA GLU A 171 -6.23 12.50 10.54
C GLU A 171 -5.10 13.46 10.90
N ASP A 172 -4.15 13.66 9.97
CA ASP A 172 -3.07 14.62 10.16
C ASP A 172 -3.58 16.07 10.29
N HIS A 173 -4.65 16.43 9.57
CA HIS A 173 -5.18 17.79 9.56
C HIS A 173 -6.29 18.04 10.60
N PHE A 174 -7.12 17.03 10.88
CA PHE A 174 -8.34 17.18 11.68
C PHE A 174 -8.35 16.38 12.98
N GLY A 175 -7.32 15.57 13.23
CA GLY A 175 -7.24 14.68 14.39
C GLY A 175 -8.15 13.46 14.25
N GLU A 176 -8.68 12.96 15.38
CA GLU A 176 -9.56 11.79 15.38
C GLU A 176 -10.80 11.99 14.49
N MET A 177 -11.02 11.09 13.52
CA MET A 177 -12.14 11.22 12.56
C MET A 177 -13.49 10.75 13.09
N ARG A 178 -13.52 10.05 14.25
CA ARG A 178 -14.76 9.56 14.85
C ARG A 178 -15.71 10.73 15.15
N GLY A 179 -16.94 10.63 14.66
CA GLY A 179 -17.97 11.66 14.84
C GLY A 179 -17.85 12.86 13.91
N LYS A 180 -16.87 12.88 12.99
CA LYS A 180 -16.81 13.89 11.92
C LYS A 180 -17.63 13.44 10.72
N THR A 181 -18.14 14.41 9.96
CA THR A 181 -18.86 14.19 8.70
C THR A 181 -17.93 14.55 7.54
N LEU A 182 -17.80 13.62 6.58
CA LEU A 182 -17.15 13.89 5.30
C LEU A 182 -18.23 14.05 4.24
N ALA A 183 -18.06 15.05 3.36
CA ALA A 183 -18.91 15.24 2.21
C ALA A 183 -18.07 15.08 0.92
N TRP A 184 -18.47 14.16 0.06
CA TRP A 184 -17.95 14.09 -1.30
C TRP A 184 -18.80 14.97 -2.20
N VAL A 185 -18.16 15.89 -2.93
CA VAL A 185 -18.86 16.83 -3.82
C VAL A 185 -18.32 16.67 -5.23
N GLY A 186 -19.18 16.28 -6.16
CA GLY A 186 -18.85 16.07 -7.57
C GLY A 186 -19.06 14.63 -8.01
N ASP A 187 -18.24 14.18 -8.96
CA ASP A 187 -18.30 12.84 -9.53
C ASP A 187 -17.82 11.79 -8.51
N GLY A 188 -18.72 10.90 -8.09
CA GLY A 188 -18.45 9.85 -7.10
C GLY A 188 -17.72 8.62 -7.63
N ASN A 189 -17.44 8.56 -8.93
CA ASN A 189 -16.98 7.34 -9.62
C ASN A 189 -15.50 7.39 -10.07
N LYS A 190 -14.61 8.09 -9.37
CA LYS A 190 -13.18 8.18 -9.75
C LYS A 190 -12.22 7.63 -8.73
#